data_AF-A0A2V6WJI1-F1
#
_entry.id   AF-A0A2V6WJI1-F1
#
_cell.length_a   1.000
_cell.length_b   1.000
_cell.length_c   1.000
_cell.angle_alpha   90.00
_cell.angle_beta   90.00
_cell.angle_gamma   90.00
#
_symmetry.space_group_name_H-M   'P 1'
#
loop_
_entity.id
_entity.type
_entity.pdbx_description
1 polymer ?
#
loop_
_entity_poly.entity_id
_entity_poly.type
_entity_poly.pdbx_seq_one_letter_code
_entity_poly.pdbx_strand_id
1 'polypeptide(L)'
;MIRRGTAWLAPLLALLCAGAAGCGRPAEGGADEGQTRAEDDKPAHGDSLIEASIGDVSGFIPNITSDSASHEVASLVYSGLLRRDRHLNIVGDLAESWEFSRNCLALTFHLRK
;
A
#
# COMPACT_ATOMS: atom_id res chain seq x y z
N MET A 1 -0.99 -52.91 -52.92
CA MET A 1 -2.33 -52.30 -52.81
C MET A 1 -2.46 -51.67 -51.43
N ILE A 2 -2.51 -50.34 -51.40
CA ILE A 2 -3.05 -49.46 -50.33
C ILE A 2 -2.23 -49.34 -49.02
N ARG A 3 -1.38 -48.30 -48.99
CA ARG A 3 -0.82 -47.65 -47.79
C ARG A 3 -1.94 -46.92 -47.04
N ARG A 4 -2.30 -47.36 -45.84
CA ARG A 4 -3.25 -46.67 -44.93
C ARG A 4 -2.76 -46.88 -43.51
N GLY A 5 -2.13 -45.89 -42.89
CA GLY A 5 -1.67 -46.07 -41.50
C GLY A 5 -1.16 -44.83 -40.77
N THR A 6 -0.81 -43.75 -41.46
CA THR A 6 -0.13 -42.61 -40.80
C THR A 6 -0.77 -41.25 -41.03
N ALA A 7 -1.87 -41.17 -41.79
CA ALA A 7 -2.49 -39.89 -42.17
C ALA A 7 -3.39 -39.25 -41.10
N TRP A 8 -3.68 -39.93 -39.98
CA TRP A 8 -4.55 -39.41 -38.90
C TRP A 8 -3.81 -39.00 -37.62
N LEU A 9 -2.50 -39.27 -37.54
CA LEU A 9 -1.64 -38.83 -36.43
C LEU A 9 -1.08 -37.41 -36.66
N ALA A 10 -0.99 -36.97 -37.91
CA ALA A 10 -0.50 -35.64 -38.28
C ALA A 10 -1.36 -34.45 -37.76
N PRO A 11 -2.71 -34.47 -37.85
CA PRO A 11 -3.52 -33.35 -37.35
C PRO A 11 -3.58 -33.31 -35.81
N LEU A 12 -3.44 -34.47 -35.15
CA LEU A 12 -3.49 -34.57 -33.68
C LEU A 12 -2.17 -34.11 -33.04
N LEU A 13 -1.03 -34.34 -33.70
CA LEU A 13 0.27 -33.81 -33.28
C LEU A 13 0.38 -32.30 -33.56
N ALA A 14 -0.22 -31.81 -34.65
CA ALA A 14 -0.26 -30.38 -34.96
C ALA A 14 -1.12 -29.57 -33.97
N LEU A 15 -2.23 -30.14 -33.48
CA LEU A 15 -3.08 -29.50 -32.47
C LEU A 15 -2.41 -29.43 -31.08
N LEU A 16 -1.57 -30.42 -30.74
CA LEU A 16 -0.81 -30.44 -29.49
C LEU A 16 0.33 -29.39 -29.48
N CYS A 17 0.97 -29.14 -30.62
CA CYS A 17 1.99 -28.09 -30.74
C CYS A 17 1.40 -26.67 -30.70
N ALA A 18 0.17 -26.48 -31.18
CA ALA A 18 -0.51 -25.18 -31.13
C ALA A 18 -0.88 -24.73 -29.69
N GLY A 19 -1.03 -25.68 -28.75
CA GLY A 19 -1.26 -25.36 -27.34
C GLY A 19 -0.01 -24.87 -26.60
N ALA A 20 1.19 -25.22 -27.06
CA ALA A 20 2.45 -24.84 -26.41
C ALA A 20 2.95 -23.43 -26.78
N ALA A 21 2.42 -22.82 -27.85
CA ALA A 21 2.80 -21.47 -28.29
C ALA A 21 2.06 -20.33 -27.54
N GLY A 22 1.19 -20.65 -26.57
CA GLY A 22 0.43 -19.65 -25.79
C GLY A 22 1.15 -19.10 -24.55
N CYS A 23 2.24 -19.74 -24.09
CA CYS A 23 3.04 -19.25 -22.96
C CYS A 23 4.18 -18.36 -23.48
N GLY A 24 3.85 -17.13 -23.82
CA GLY A 24 4.87 -16.19 -24.30
C GLY A 24 4.32 -14.86 -24.79
N ARG A 25 3.34 -14.27 -24.11
CA ARG A 25 3.17 -12.81 -24.19
C ARG A 25 3.95 -12.24 -23.02
N PRO A 26 5.04 -11.49 -23.25
CA PRO A 26 5.57 -10.64 -22.22
C PRO A 26 4.44 -9.68 -21.87
N ALA A 27 3.98 -9.72 -20.63
CA ALA A 27 3.19 -8.63 -20.11
C ALA A 27 4.09 -7.40 -20.18
N GLU A 28 3.75 -6.43 -21.03
CA GLU A 28 4.27 -5.06 -20.94
C GLU A 28 3.71 -4.42 -19.67
N GLY A 29 4.15 -4.92 -18.53
CA GLY A 29 4.14 -4.23 -17.25
C GLY A 29 5.59 -4.11 -16.88
N GLY A 30 6.09 -2.87 -16.77
CA GLY A 30 7.45 -2.59 -16.33
C GLY A 30 7.66 -3.20 -14.94
N ALA A 31 8.15 -4.44 -14.92
CA ALA A 31 8.77 -5.03 -13.76
C ALA A 31 10.17 -4.42 -13.70
N ASP A 32 10.33 -3.44 -12.81
CA ASP A 32 11.63 -2.98 -12.36
C ASP A 32 12.38 -4.21 -11.83
N GLU A 33 13.38 -4.66 -12.59
CA GLU A 33 14.26 -5.75 -12.16
C GLU A 33 14.96 -5.27 -10.90
N GLY A 34 14.58 -5.87 -9.76
CA GLY A 34 15.16 -5.60 -8.45
C GLY A 34 16.67 -5.77 -8.48
N GLN A 35 17.37 -4.67 -8.75
CA GLN A 35 18.79 -4.56 -8.53
C GLN A 35 18.98 -4.50 -7.02
N THR A 36 19.49 -5.59 -6.44
CA THR A 36 20.10 -5.56 -5.10
C THR A 36 21.33 -4.67 -5.17
N ARG A 37 21.13 -3.36 -5.06
CA ARG A 37 22.19 -2.42 -4.70
C ARG A 37 22.52 -2.69 -3.24
N ALA A 38 23.78 -2.98 -2.96
CA ALA A 38 24.32 -2.84 -1.62
C ALA A 38 24.08 -1.37 -1.20
N GLU A 39 23.10 -1.15 -0.34
CA GLU A 39 22.64 0.18 0.03
C GLU A 39 23.74 0.89 0.83
N ASP A 40 24.10 2.08 0.37
CA ASP A 40 24.63 3.14 1.23
C ASP A 40 23.57 3.31 2.34
N ASP A 41 23.94 3.20 3.62
CA ASP A 41 23.06 3.15 4.81
C ASP A 41 22.31 4.49 5.06
N LYS A 42 22.14 5.29 4.01
CA LYS A 42 21.47 6.57 3.98
C LYS A 42 20.05 6.38 3.47
N PRO A 43 19.04 6.89 4.20
CA PRO A 43 17.66 6.85 3.73
C PRO A 43 17.51 7.46 2.33
N ALA A 44 16.79 6.78 1.44
CA ALA A 44 16.35 7.35 0.17
C ALA A 44 15.27 8.42 0.43
N HIS A 45 15.32 9.53 -0.33
CA HIS A 45 14.40 10.65 -0.21
C HIS A 45 13.79 11.02 -1.58
N GLY A 46 12.49 11.33 -1.59
CA GLY A 46 11.79 11.83 -2.79
C GLY A 46 11.26 10.72 -3.69
N ASP A 47 10.35 9.91 -3.17
CA ASP A 47 9.66 8.83 -3.90
C ASP A 47 8.14 8.99 -3.80
N SER A 48 7.39 8.17 -4.54
CA SER A 48 5.93 8.14 -4.53
C SER A 48 5.43 6.82 -3.94
N LEU A 49 4.62 6.91 -2.88
CA LEU A 49 3.88 5.78 -2.34
C LEU A 49 2.46 5.80 -2.93
N ILE A 50 2.06 4.70 -3.59
CA ILE A 50 0.69 4.51 -4.09
C ILE A 50 0.03 3.41 -3.28
N GLU A 51 -1.03 3.78 -2.55
CA GLU A 51 -1.83 2.87 -1.72
C GLU A 51 -3.29 2.89 -2.18
N ALA A 52 -3.92 1.72 -2.23
CA ALA A 52 -5.32 1.58 -2.59
C ALA A 52 -6.21 1.56 -1.34
N SER A 53 -7.09 2.56 -1.20
CA SER A 53 -8.11 2.55 -0.15
C SER A 53 -9.35 1.75 -0.58
N ILE A 54 -9.97 1.06 0.37
CA ILE A 54 -11.18 0.26 0.14
C ILE A 54 -12.47 1.08 0.19
N GLY A 55 -12.41 2.29 0.74
CA GLY A 55 -13.54 3.20 0.92
C GLY A 55 -13.31 4.52 0.21
N ASP A 56 -14.41 5.18 -0.16
CA ASP A 56 -14.35 6.53 -0.71
C ASP A 56 -14.26 7.57 0.42
N VAL A 57 -13.57 8.67 0.15
CA VAL A 57 -13.39 9.77 1.10
C VAL A 57 -14.62 10.66 1.07
N SER A 58 -15.40 10.65 2.15
CA SER A 58 -16.62 11.45 2.27
C SER A 58 -16.35 12.93 2.59
N GLY A 59 -15.18 13.24 3.17
CA GLY A 59 -14.78 14.61 3.47
C GLY A 59 -13.43 14.75 4.17
N PHE A 60 -13.01 15.99 4.37
CA PHE A 60 -11.70 16.33 4.97
C PHE A 60 -11.80 17.03 6.33
N ILE A 61 -13.00 17.17 6.87
CA ILE A 61 -13.22 17.84 8.16
C ILE A 61 -13.44 16.73 9.21
N PRO A 62 -12.40 16.34 10.00
CA PRO A 62 -12.45 15.11 10.79
C PRO A 62 -13.53 15.13 11.87
N ASN A 63 -13.99 16.31 12.30
CA ASN A 63 -15.02 16.44 13.34
C ASN A 63 -16.46 16.26 12.81
N ILE A 64 -16.66 16.10 11.50
CA ILE A 64 -17.99 15.84 10.91
C ILE A 64 -18.04 14.54 10.07
N THR A 65 -16.90 13.93 9.77
CA THR A 65 -16.81 12.63 9.10
C THR A 65 -16.87 11.49 10.11
N SER A 66 -17.34 10.31 9.68
CA SER A 66 -17.44 9.11 10.54
C SER A 66 -16.91 7.83 9.90
N ASP A 67 -16.53 7.86 8.61
CA ASP A 67 -15.94 6.73 7.90
C ASP A 67 -14.41 6.69 8.06
N SER A 68 -13.84 5.47 7.98
CA SER A 68 -12.42 5.25 8.19
C SER A 68 -11.54 5.83 7.09
N ALA A 69 -11.98 5.82 5.83
CA ALA A 69 -11.19 6.31 4.69
C ALA A 69 -10.92 7.82 4.80
N SER A 70 -11.93 8.59 5.20
CA SER A 70 -11.79 10.02 5.46
C SER A 70 -10.82 10.30 6.61
N HIS A 71 -10.90 9.56 7.70
CA HIS A 71 -9.97 9.71 8.82
C HIS A 71 -8.53 9.31 8.47
N GLU A 72 -8.35 8.27 7.65
CA GLU A 72 -7.05 7.83 7.16
C GLU A 72 -6.36 8.94 6.36
N VAL A 73 -7.02 9.45 5.32
CA VAL A 73 -6.46 10.55 4.50
C VAL A 73 -6.30 11.83 5.30
N ALA A 74 -7.28 12.18 6.16
CA ALA A 74 -7.18 13.37 6.98
C ALA A 74 -6.01 13.31 7.98
N SER A 75 -5.63 12.11 8.46
CA SER A 75 -4.48 11.94 9.36
C SER A 75 -3.13 12.26 8.70
N LEU A 76 -3.07 12.29 7.36
CA LEU A 76 -1.89 12.70 6.60
C LEU A 76 -1.76 14.23 6.49
N VAL A 77 -2.85 14.97 6.72
CA VAL A 77 -2.93 16.42 6.54
C VAL A 77 -3.03 17.16 7.87
N TYR A 78 -3.75 16.60 8.84
CA TYR A 78 -4.00 17.21 10.14
C TYR A 78 -3.30 16.46 11.27
N SER A 79 -2.72 17.23 12.18
CA SER A 79 -2.14 16.72 13.43
C SER A 79 -3.04 17.02 14.63
N GLY A 80 -3.10 16.08 15.57
CA GLY A 80 -3.78 16.24 16.85
C GLY A 80 -2.85 16.76 17.94
N LEU A 81 -3.37 17.01 19.15
CA LEU A 81 -2.52 17.27 20.30
C LEU A 81 -1.64 16.05 20.63
N LEU A 82 -2.26 14.86 20.58
CA LEU A 82 -1.65 13.56 20.84
C LEU A 82 -1.90 12.62 19.67
N ARG A 83 -1.07 11.59 19.55
CA ARG A 83 -1.16 10.52 18.55
C ARG A 83 -0.84 9.16 19.19
N ARG A 84 -1.21 8.07 18.51
CA ARG A 84 -0.73 6.72 18.85
C ARG A 84 0.52 6.38 18.07
N ASP A 85 1.54 5.87 18.75
CA ASP A 85 2.70 5.29 18.08
C ASP A 85 2.39 3.88 17.55
N ARG A 86 3.38 3.30 16.86
CA ARG A 86 3.36 1.93 16.33
C ARG A 86 3.17 0.83 17.39
N HIS A 87 3.34 1.14 18.67
CA HIS A 87 3.12 0.25 19.81
C HIS A 87 1.83 0.59 20.56
N LEU A 88 0.97 1.44 19.97
CA LEU A 88 -0.30 1.91 20.52
C LEU A 88 -0.16 2.79 21.78
N ASN A 89 1.03 3.29 22.08
CA ASN A 89 1.22 4.24 23.18
C ASN A 89 0.73 5.62 22.77
N ILE A 90 0.16 6.35 23.72
CA ILE A 90 -0.20 7.75 23.54
C ILE A 90 1.07 8.59 23.64
N VAL A 91 1.39 9.30 22.58
CA VAL A 91 2.56 10.19 22.46
C VAL A 91 2.12 11.58 22.02
N GLY A 92 2.94 12.59 22.32
CA GLY A 92 2.69 13.96 21.88
C GLY A 92 2.91 14.14 20.37
N ASP A 93 1.96 14.77 19.68
CA ASP A 93 2.09 15.12 18.26
C ASP A 93 2.31 16.62 18.11
N LEU A 94 1.28 17.45 18.27
CA LEU A 94 1.46 18.92 18.41
C LEU A 94 1.82 19.35 19.84
N ALA A 95 1.43 18.58 20.85
CA ALA A 95 1.83 18.82 22.22
C ALA A 95 3.23 18.25 22.48
N GLU A 96 4.12 19.02 23.10
CA GLU A 96 5.42 18.53 23.59
C GLU A 96 5.28 17.79 24.93
N SER A 97 4.34 18.22 25.78
CA SER A 97 4.07 17.64 27.09
C SER A 97 2.65 17.97 27.54
N TRP A 98 2.16 17.25 28.55
CA TRP A 98 0.86 17.49 29.17
C TRP A 98 0.86 17.07 30.63
N GLU A 99 0.03 17.72 31.43
CA GLU A 99 -0.10 17.44 32.86
C GLU A 99 -1.56 17.45 33.31
N PHE A 100 -1.89 16.53 34.23
CA PHE A 100 -3.17 16.53 34.92
C PHE A 100 -3.07 17.28 36.24
N SER A 101 -4.09 18.07 36.58
CA SER A 101 -4.21 18.64 37.92
C SER A 101 -4.33 17.54 38.98
N ARG A 102 -3.97 17.84 40.24
CA ARG A 102 -4.05 16.87 41.35
C ARG A 102 -5.45 16.28 41.56
N ASN A 103 -6.50 17.01 41.19
CA ASN A 103 -7.90 16.58 41.26
C ASN A 103 -8.43 16.00 39.94
N CYS A 104 -7.60 15.86 38.90
CA CYS A 104 -7.94 15.30 37.59
C CYS A 104 -9.03 16.05 36.81
N LEU A 105 -9.31 17.32 37.12
CA LEU A 105 -10.32 18.13 36.45
C LEU A 105 -9.77 19.04 35.36
N ALA A 106 -8.45 19.23 35.31
CA ALA A 106 -7.78 20.00 34.28
C ALA A 106 -6.66 19.18 33.64
N LEU A 107 -6.60 19.26 32.32
CA LEU A 107 -5.53 18.71 31.49
C LEU A 107 -4.91 19.87 30.71
N THR A 108 -3.67 20.21 31.05
CA THR A 108 -2.92 21.29 30.40
C THR A 108 -1.98 20.69 29.37
N PHE A 109 -1.99 21.23 28.15
CA PHE A 109 -1.06 20.86 27.09
C PHE A 109 -0.07 21.99 26.84
N HIS A 110 1.21 21.65 26.73
CA HIS A 110 2.25 22.54 26.26
C HIS A 110 2.53 22.22 24.78
N LEU A 111 2.41 23.21 23.90
CA LEU A 111 2.55 23.02 22.46
C LEU A 111 3.99 23.27 22.00
N ARG A 112 4.36 22.63 20.89
CA ARG A 112 5.62 22.90 20.19
C ARG A 112 5.63 24.35 19.66
N LYS A 113 6.82 24.95 19.58
CA LYS A 113 7.05 26.30 19.05
C LYS A 113 7.18 26.32 17.53
#